data_AF-A0A7W2TKA6-F1
#
_entry.id   AF-A0A7W2TKA6-F1
#
_cell.length_a   1.000
_cell.length_b   1.000
_cell.length_c   1.000
_cell.angle_alpha   90.00
_cell.angle_beta   90.00
_cell.angle_gamma   90.00
#
_symmetry.space_group_name_H-M   'P 1'
#
loop_
_entity.id
_entity.type
_entity.pdbx_description
1 polymer ?
#
loop_
_entity_poly.entity_id
_entity_poly.type
_entity_poly.pdbx_seq_one_letter_code
_entity_poly.pdbx_strand_id
1 'polypeptide(L)'
;IRFSLKDYLTLVDETGRVIRADKRGAIDNKTANILSRLHISNESWLKLTTNFEGIFTGAVGTAEHLCEFTEHVGLKRAHGKTNAQACLNSA
;
A
#
# COMPACT_ATOMS: atom_id res chain seq x y z
N ILE A 1 5.93 -12.20 7.62
CA ILE A 1 6.01 -10.83 8.21
C ILE A 1 5.41 -10.86 9.61
N ARG A 2 6.07 -10.27 10.61
CA ARG A 2 5.44 -9.96 11.90
C ARG A 2 4.84 -8.57 11.78
N PHE A 3 3.53 -8.40 11.97
CA PHE A 3 2.86 -7.10 11.96
C PHE A 3 1.89 -7.08 13.14
N SER A 4 2.26 -6.33 14.19
CA SER A 4 1.49 -6.30 15.43
C SER A 4 0.38 -5.24 15.37
N LEU A 5 -0.61 -5.34 16.26
CA LEU A 5 -1.61 -4.28 16.43
C LEU A 5 -0.95 -2.93 16.74
N LYS A 6 0.15 -2.93 17.51
CA LYS A 6 0.91 -1.72 17.80
C LYS A 6 1.55 -1.11 16.54
N ASP A 7 2.12 -1.94 15.66
CA ASP A 7 2.66 -1.48 14.37
C ASP A 7 1.54 -0.85 13.53
N TYR A 8 0.36 -1.49 13.47
CA TYR A 8 -0.80 -0.95 12.74
C TYR A 8 -1.26 0.40 13.27
N LEU A 9 -1.49 0.52 14.58
CA LEU A 9 -1.95 1.78 15.18
C LEU A 9 -0.92 2.91 15.00
N THR A 10 0.37 2.59 15.10
CA THR A 10 1.46 3.56 14.86
C THR A 10 1.43 4.04 13.41
N LEU A 11 1.32 3.11 12.45
CA LEU A 11 1.28 3.42 11.03
C LEU A 11 0.07 4.29 10.67
N VAL A 12 -1.12 3.98 11.22
CA VAL A 12 -2.35 4.75 10.99
C VAL A 12 -2.26 6.15 11.56
N ASP A 13 -1.81 6.31 12.82
CA ASP A 13 -1.68 7.64 13.45
C ASP A 13 -0.73 8.55 12.67
N GLU A 14 0.45 8.01 12.30
CA GLU A 14 1.46 8.76 11.55
C GLU A 14 0.98 9.11 10.13
N THR A 15 0.28 8.18 9.46
CA THR A 15 -0.33 8.46 8.15
C THR A 15 -1.35 9.60 8.24
N GLY A 16 -2.23 9.57 9.25
CA GLY A 16 -3.22 10.62 9.47
C GLY A 16 -2.59 11.99 9.76
N ARG A 17 -1.46 12.02 10.48
CA ARG A 17 -0.71 13.27 10.73
C ARG A 17 -0.08 13.83 9.45
N VAL A 18 0.40 12.97 8.55
CA VAL A 18 1.04 13.39 7.29
C VAL A 18 0.02 13.89 6.26
N ILE A 19 -1.16 13.27 6.17
CA ILE A 19 -2.21 13.64 5.19
C ILE A 19 -2.87 14.99 5.54
N ARG A 20 -2.87 15.39 6.81
CA ARG A 20 -3.52 16.63 7.27
C ARG A 20 -2.88 17.88 6.65
N ALA A 21 -3.66 18.60 5.83
CA ALA A 21 -3.22 19.80 5.13
C ALA A 21 -2.74 20.95 6.05
N ASP A 22 -3.20 20.99 7.30
CA ASP A 22 -2.82 22.00 8.29
C ASP A 22 -1.47 21.71 8.99
N LYS A 23 -0.88 20.53 8.77
CA LYS A 23 0.41 20.14 9.34
C LYS A 23 1.32 19.53 8.27
N ARG A 24 2.48 20.16 8.04
CA ARG A 24 3.57 19.55 7.28
C ARG A 24 4.24 18.46 8.13
N GLY A 25 3.65 17.27 8.16
CA GLY A 25 4.28 16.07 8.72
C GLY A 25 5.12 15.35 7.67
N ALA A 26 6.26 14.77 8.07
CA ALA A 26 6.95 13.74 7.30
C ALA A 26 6.68 12.39 7.98
N ILE A 27 6.74 11.28 7.23
CA ILE A 27 6.66 9.95 7.82
C ILE A 27 7.86 9.79 8.78
N ASP A 28 7.58 9.62 10.07
CA ASP A 28 8.62 9.40 11.08
C ASP A 28 9.44 8.13 10.79
N ASN A 29 10.69 8.11 11.25
CA ASN A 29 11.62 7.00 11.02
C ASN A 29 11.10 5.66 11.56
N LYS A 30 10.30 5.68 12.65
CA LYS A 30 9.65 4.47 13.17
C LYS A 30 8.66 3.87 12.16
N THR A 31 7.91 4.73 11.49
CA THR A 31 6.92 4.33 10.48
C THR A 31 7.59 3.88 9.19
N ALA A 32 8.70 4.53 8.80
CA ALA A 32 9.53 4.07 7.70
C ALA A 32 10.06 2.64 7.92
N ASN A 33 10.45 2.29 9.16
CA ASN A 33 10.86 0.92 9.50
C ASN A 33 9.72 -0.10 9.40
N ILE A 34 8.50 0.28 9.76
CA ILE A 34 7.31 -0.59 9.60
C ILE A 34 7.04 -0.83 8.11
N LEU A 35 7.06 0.23 7.29
CA LEU A 35 6.84 0.15 5.85
C LEU A 35 7.92 -0.66 5.12
N SER A 36 9.18 -0.51 5.52
CA SER A 36 10.28 -1.33 4.99
C SER A 36 10.08 -2.82 5.28
N ARG A 37 9.62 -3.19 6.48
CA ARG A 37 9.25 -4.59 6.82
C ARG A 37 8.08 -5.13 6.00
N LEU A 38 7.22 -4.25 5.49
CA LEU A 38 6.10 -4.59 4.62
C LEU A 38 6.50 -4.58 3.14
N HIS A 39 7.75 -4.22 2.81
CA HIS A 39 8.22 -4.01 1.44
C HIS A 39 7.37 -2.95 0.68
N ILE A 40 7.01 -1.86 1.35
CA ILE A 40 6.29 -0.74 0.77
C ILE A 40 7.12 0.53 0.98
N SER A 41 7.34 1.32 -0.07
CA SER A 41 8.02 2.60 0.07
C SER A 41 7.09 3.65 0.69
N ASN A 42 7.68 4.68 1.33
CA ASN A 42 6.92 5.79 1.90
C ASN A 42 6.03 6.49 0.85
N GLU A 43 6.56 6.68 -0.37
CA GLU A 43 5.83 7.31 -1.47
C GLU A 43 4.64 6.44 -1.92
N SER A 44 4.88 5.16 -2.16
CA SER A 44 3.81 4.22 -2.51
C SER A 44 2.74 4.16 -1.42
N TRP A 45 3.15 4.15 -0.15
CA TRP A 45 2.21 4.13 0.97
C TRP A 45 1.32 5.37 1.01
N LEU A 46 1.89 6.58 0.86
CA LEU A 46 1.10 7.82 0.83
C LEU A 46 0.15 7.86 -0.36
N LYS A 47 0.62 7.43 -1.53
CA LYS A 47 -0.21 7.35 -2.74
C LYS A 47 -1.38 6.38 -2.55
N LEU A 48 -1.12 5.19 -2.00
CA LEU A 48 -2.14 4.19 -1.72
C LEU A 48 -3.15 4.67 -0.67
N THR A 49 -2.71 5.31 0.40
CA THR A 49 -3.58 5.75 1.50
C THR A 49 -4.41 7.00 1.17
N THR A 50 -4.02 7.77 0.17
CA THR A 50 -4.75 8.99 -0.25
C THR A 50 -5.59 8.81 -1.51
N ASN A 51 -5.28 7.85 -2.37
CA ASN A 51 -5.95 7.66 -3.65
C ASN A 51 -6.21 6.17 -3.96
N PHE A 52 -6.53 5.38 -2.93
CA PHE A 52 -6.69 3.93 -3.05
C PHE A 52 -7.68 3.54 -4.17
N GLU A 53 -8.89 4.10 -4.12
CA GLU A 53 -9.99 3.77 -5.05
C GLU A 53 -9.76 4.33 -6.46
N GLY A 54 -8.91 5.36 -6.61
CA GLY A 54 -8.48 5.83 -7.92
C GLY A 54 -7.41 4.94 -8.55
N ILE A 55 -6.64 4.20 -7.74
CA ILE A 55 -5.57 3.30 -8.19
C ILE A 55 -6.13 1.89 -8.44
N PHE A 56 -7.05 1.43 -7.59
CA PHE A 56 -7.64 0.10 -7.70
C PHE A 56 -9.16 0.18 -7.68
N THR A 57 -9.78 -0.43 -8.67
CA THR A 57 -11.24 -0.52 -8.83
C THR A 57 -11.78 -1.94 -8.64
N GLY A 58 -10.93 -2.86 -8.18
CA GLY A 58 -11.25 -4.28 -8.03
C GLY A 58 -10.27 -4.96 -7.09
N ALA A 59 -9.87 -6.20 -7.42
CA ALA A 59 -8.89 -6.94 -6.63
C ALA A 59 -7.55 -6.18 -6.51
N VAL A 60 -6.91 -6.30 -5.34
CA VAL A 60 -5.62 -5.69 -5.01
C VAL A 60 -4.71 -6.74 -4.40
N GLY A 61 -3.44 -6.72 -4.79
CA GLY A 61 -2.43 -7.66 -4.32
C GLY A 61 -1.14 -7.46 -5.11
N THR A 62 -0.12 -8.29 -4.86
CA THR A 62 1.07 -8.27 -5.71
C THR A 62 0.69 -8.65 -7.16
N ALA A 63 1.54 -8.29 -8.12
CA ALA A 63 1.29 -8.59 -9.52
C ALA A 63 1.10 -10.10 -9.78
N GLU A 64 1.79 -10.93 -9.02
CA GLU A 64 1.69 -12.40 -9.03
C GLU A 64 0.31 -12.86 -8.55
N HIS A 65 -0.09 -12.47 -7.33
CA HIS A 65 -1.39 -12.85 -6.77
C HIS A 65 -2.57 -12.31 -7.59
N LEU A 66 -2.43 -11.16 -8.25
CA LEU A 66 -3.45 -10.67 -9.17
C LEU A 66 -3.57 -11.53 -10.43
N CYS A 67 -2.47 -12.10 -10.95
CA CYS A 67 -2.53 -13.04 -12.06
C CYS A 67 -3.21 -14.34 -11.63
N GLU A 68 -2.79 -14.90 -10.48
CA GLU A 68 -3.40 -16.10 -9.92
C GLU A 68 -4.90 -15.90 -9.67
N PHE A 69 -5.30 -14.80 -9.03
CA PHE A 69 -6.70 -14.48 -8.79
C PHE A 69 -7.49 -14.43 -10.11
N THR A 70 -6.95 -13.75 -11.11
CA THR A 70 -7.57 -13.59 -12.44
C THR A 70 -7.84 -14.94 -13.10
N GLU A 71 -6.89 -15.86 -13.03
CA GLU A 71 -7.02 -17.22 -13.53
C GLU A 71 -8.09 -18.00 -12.76
N HIS A 72 -8.05 -17.94 -11.42
CA HIS A 72 -9.02 -18.63 -10.55
C HIS A 72 -10.46 -18.16 -10.75
N VAL A 73 -10.69 -16.87 -11.01
CA VAL A 73 -12.04 -16.32 -11.23
C VAL A 73 -12.46 -16.30 -12.70
N GLY A 74 -11.66 -16.86 -13.61
CA GLY A 74 -11.99 -16.96 -15.04
C GLY A 74 -12.01 -15.63 -15.78
N LEU A 75 -11.33 -14.61 -15.27
CA LEU A 75 -11.22 -13.31 -15.93
C LEU A 75 -10.19 -13.35 -17.07
N LYS A 76 -10.48 -12.64 -18.17
CA LYS A 76 -9.58 -12.58 -19.33
C LYS A 76 -8.39 -11.63 -19.13
N ARG A 77 -8.44 -10.73 -18.15
CA ARG A 77 -7.43 -9.66 -17.93
C ARG A 77 -7.19 -9.46 -16.45
N ALA A 78 -5.92 -9.38 -16.07
CA ALA A 78 -5.51 -9.05 -14.71
C ALA A 78 -5.59 -7.53 -14.46
N HIS A 79 -6.75 -7.09 -13.99
CA HIS A 79 -6.96 -5.69 -13.59
C HIS A 79 -6.05 -5.32 -12.42
N GLY A 80 -5.59 -4.06 -12.39
CA GLY A 80 -4.71 -3.57 -11.32
C GLY A 80 -3.27 -4.06 -11.35
N LYS A 81 -2.88 -4.99 -12.24
CA LYS A 81 -1.52 -5.57 -12.30
C LYS A 81 -0.42 -4.51 -12.44
N THR A 82 -0.56 -3.58 -13.37
CA THR A 82 0.43 -2.49 -13.56
C THR A 82 0.52 -1.59 -12.33
N ASN A 83 -0.61 -1.27 -11.71
CA ASN A 83 -0.65 -0.44 -10.51
C ASN A 83 -0.02 -1.16 -9.31
N ALA A 84 -0.25 -2.47 -9.18
CA ALA A 84 0.41 -3.32 -8.19
C ALA A 84 1.93 -3.34 -8.38
N GLN A 85 2.42 -3.49 -9.61
CA GLN A 85 3.86 -3.41 -9.90
C GLN A 85 4.45 -2.06 -9.49
N ALA A 86 3.73 -0.97 -9.73
CA ALA A 86 4.20 0.38 -9.42
C ALA A 86 4.11 0.76 -7.93
N CYS A 87 3.18 0.16 -7.17
CA CYS A 87 2.90 0.58 -5.79
C CYS A 87 3.27 -0.46 -4.72
N LEU A 88 3.28 -1.75 -5.05
CA LEU A 88 3.43 -2.85 -4.09
C LEU A 88 4.72 -3.67 -4.29
N ASN A 89 5.47 -3.44 -5.36
CA ASN A 89 6.76 -4.10 -5.63
C ASN A 89 7.95 -3.12 -5.51
N SER A 90 7.75 -1.93 -4.94
CA SER A 90 8.66 -0.78 -5.06
C SER A 90 9.62 -0.62 -3.87
N ALA A 91 10.07 -1.72 -3.27
CA ALA A 91 10.99 -1.71 -2.14
C ALA A 91 12.44 -1.96 -2.55
#